data_AF-A0A3N7E375-F1
#
_entry.id   AF-A0A3N7E375-F1
#
_cell.length_a   1.000
_cell.length_b   1.000
_cell.length_c   1.000
_cell.angle_alpha   90.00
_cell.angle_beta   90.00
_cell.angle_gamma   90.00
#
_symmetry.space_group_name_H-M   'P 1'
#
loop_
_entity.id
_entity.type
_entity.pdbx_description
1 polymer ?
#
loop_
_entity_poly.entity_id
_entity_poly.type
_entity_poly.pdbx_seq_one_letter_code
_entity_poly.pdbx_strand_id
1 'polypeptide(L)'
;MNASNHPSKALAAFAAELKFADIPTPVLRRTEDLMLDWLGSVLAARTARPVRSIERFAQTMGPADGPSEILTSRRGSSPVFAALVNAAASHYVEQDDVHNGSVFHPAAVVIAPALAVAQSIGASGAQLLTAVVAGYEVGIRVGEFLGRSHYKTFHTTATAGTLAAAAAVGRLLALTPQQMLHAFGSAGTQSAGVWEFLRDAADSKQLHCAHAAASGLMSAYLAQDGFTGAARILEGAQGLGVGMSSDADPARLTDGLGTRWALAETSFKYHASCRHTHPAADALLQVMTQNKLAPSDVSSVTTHVHQGAIDVLGRVTVPATVHQGKFSMGTVLGLIAVHGRAGLGEFDRDFLAPEVEAFRDKVTMQLDSEVDTAYPARWIGKVSVQTADGRTLEGRVDEPKGDPGNSLSRAEIEDKMQRLAHYGEGATAEEAKALCQRVWQLADAPKVERLLAN
;
A
#
# COMPACT_ATOMS: atom_id res chain seq x y z
N MET A 1 -12.49 -36.36 -3.20
CA MET A 1 -12.69 -34.95 -3.60
C MET A 1 -12.45 -34.86 -5.10
N ASN A 2 -13.37 -34.27 -5.86
CA ASN A 2 -13.26 -34.18 -7.32
C ASN A 2 -11.98 -33.38 -7.67
N ALA A 3 -11.06 -33.97 -8.46
CA ALA A 3 -9.76 -33.36 -8.77
C ALA A 3 -9.87 -31.96 -9.44
N SER A 4 -11.08 -31.62 -9.90
CA SER A 4 -11.48 -30.41 -10.58
C SER A 4 -11.89 -29.23 -9.69
N ASN A 5 -12.00 -29.40 -8.36
CA ASN A 5 -12.34 -28.31 -7.44
C ASN A 5 -11.19 -28.07 -6.44
N HIS A 6 -10.57 -26.90 -6.49
CA HIS A 6 -9.44 -26.50 -5.64
C HIS A 6 -9.42 -24.98 -5.44
N PRO A 7 -8.79 -24.46 -4.37
CA PRO A 7 -8.91 -23.06 -3.96
C PRO A 7 -8.53 -22.05 -5.05
N SER A 8 -7.44 -22.29 -5.81
CA SER A 8 -7.04 -21.39 -6.91
C SER A 8 -8.13 -21.23 -7.98
N LYS A 9 -8.87 -22.30 -8.29
CA LYS A 9 -9.95 -22.25 -9.28
C LYS A 9 -11.16 -21.49 -8.77
N ALA A 10 -11.51 -21.63 -7.49
CA ALA A 10 -12.60 -20.87 -6.87
C ALA A 10 -12.28 -19.37 -6.82
N LEU A 11 -11.04 -19.02 -6.47
CA LEU A 11 -10.57 -17.64 -6.47
C LEU A 11 -10.56 -17.04 -7.90
N ALA A 12 -10.11 -17.81 -8.90
CA ALA A 12 -10.14 -17.39 -10.29
C ALA A 12 -11.58 -17.16 -10.82
N ALA A 13 -12.52 -18.03 -10.43
CA ALA A 13 -13.93 -17.86 -10.79
C ALA A 13 -14.51 -16.57 -10.18
N PHE A 14 -14.28 -16.32 -8.89
CA PHE A 14 -14.69 -15.07 -8.24
C PHE A 14 -14.13 -13.83 -8.96
N ALA A 15 -12.84 -13.80 -9.24
CA ALA A 15 -12.20 -12.65 -9.88
C ALA A 15 -12.71 -12.42 -11.31
N ALA A 16 -13.03 -13.49 -12.06
CA ALA A 16 -13.58 -13.40 -13.41
C ALA A 16 -15.04 -12.94 -13.43
N GLU A 17 -15.84 -13.42 -12.48
CA GLU A 17 -17.30 -13.31 -12.52
C GLU A 17 -17.85 -12.14 -11.68
N LEU A 18 -17.03 -11.51 -10.84
CA LEU A 18 -17.44 -10.37 -10.01
C LEU A 18 -18.11 -9.27 -10.84
N LYS A 19 -19.31 -8.86 -10.42
CA LYS A 19 -20.06 -7.76 -11.04
C LYS A 19 -20.08 -6.55 -10.12
N PHE A 20 -20.12 -5.38 -10.73
CA PHE A 20 -20.24 -4.11 -10.00
C PHE A 20 -21.41 -4.10 -9.01
N ALA A 21 -22.58 -4.62 -9.42
CA ALA A 21 -23.78 -4.67 -8.60
C ALA A 21 -23.69 -5.62 -7.39
N ASP A 22 -22.73 -6.56 -7.39
CA ASP A 22 -22.52 -7.49 -6.29
C ASP A 22 -21.62 -6.89 -5.19
N ILE A 23 -20.97 -5.75 -5.46
CA ILE A 23 -20.06 -5.07 -4.53
C ILE A 23 -20.89 -4.23 -3.55
N PRO A 24 -20.81 -4.49 -2.23
CA PRO A 24 -21.52 -3.69 -1.25
C PRO A 24 -21.07 -2.23 -1.28
N THR A 25 -22.00 -1.29 -1.11
CA THR A 25 -21.71 0.15 -1.12
C THR A 25 -20.53 0.56 -0.23
N PRO A 26 -20.36 0.05 1.01
CA PRO A 26 -19.20 0.40 1.84
C PRO A 26 -17.86 -0.04 1.22
N VAL A 27 -17.81 -1.18 0.54
CA VAL A 27 -16.62 -1.70 -0.15
C VAL A 27 -16.29 -0.83 -1.35
N LEU A 28 -17.32 -0.42 -2.10
CA LEU A 28 -17.16 0.50 -3.23
C LEU A 28 -16.61 1.86 -2.78
N ARG A 29 -17.18 2.46 -1.72
CA ARG A 29 -16.67 3.72 -1.16
C ARG A 29 -15.24 3.59 -0.65
N ARG A 30 -14.92 2.47 0.01
CA ARG A 30 -13.54 2.19 0.40
C ARG A 30 -12.58 2.08 -0.78
N THR A 31 -13.05 1.53 -1.90
CA THR A 31 -12.26 1.46 -3.15
C THR A 31 -11.95 2.84 -3.69
N GLU A 32 -12.92 3.77 -3.68
CA GLU A 32 -12.70 5.17 -4.07
C GLU A 32 -11.69 5.86 -3.16
N ASP A 33 -11.79 5.65 -1.83
CA ASP A 33 -10.82 6.17 -0.86
C ASP A 33 -9.40 5.67 -1.19
N LEU A 34 -9.24 4.36 -1.41
CA LEU A 34 -7.95 3.73 -1.77
C LEU A 34 -7.39 4.26 -3.09
N MET A 35 -8.25 4.54 -4.07
CA MET A 35 -7.83 5.18 -5.31
C MET A 35 -7.32 6.60 -5.11
N LEU A 36 -7.96 7.37 -4.23
CA LEU A 36 -7.51 8.73 -3.93
C LEU A 36 -6.17 8.74 -3.19
N ASP A 37 -6.00 7.83 -2.22
CA ASP A 37 -4.76 7.64 -1.48
C ASP A 37 -3.58 7.26 -2.39
N TRP A 38 -3.83 6.30 -3.28
CA TRP A 38 -2.89 5.84 -4.29
C TRP A 38 -2.44 6.99 -5.21
N LEU A 39 -3.39 7.79 -5.69
CA LEU A 39 -3.10 8.89 -6.60
C LEU A 39 -2.16 9.92 -5.96
N GLY A 40 -2.40 10.27 -4.69
CA GLY A 40 -1.50 11.13 -3.93
C GLY A 40 -0.09 10.53 -3.86
N SER A 41 0.01 9.25 -3.51
CA SER A 41 1.30 8.54 -3.36
C SER A 41 2.11 8.51 -4.66
N VAL A 42 1.45 8.26 -5.80
CA VAL A 42 2.09 8.29 -7.13
C VAL A 42 2.60 9.69 -7.49
N LEU A 43 1.76 10.71 -7.30
CA LEU A 43 2.09 12.09 -7.66
C LEU A 43 3.23 12.64 -6.79
N ALA A 44 3.27 12.26 -5.51
CA ALA A 44 4.35 12.64 -4.60
C ALA A 44 5.73 12.11 -5.03
N ALA A 45 5.77 11.05 -5.85
CA ALA A 45 7.01 10.42 -6.29
C ALA A 45 7.56 10.97 -7.62
N ARG A 46 6.92 11.98 -8.22
CA ARG A 46 7.29 12.57 -9.53
C ARG A 46 8.76 12.98 -9.63
N THR A 47 9.34 13.55 -8.57
CA THR A 47 10.73 14.03 -8.57
C THR A 47 11.74 12.97 -8.11
N ALA A 48 11.27 11.79 -7.67
CA ALA A 48 12.12 10.74 -7.12
C ALA A 48 13.08 10.17 -8.17
N ARG A 49 14.38 10.19 -7.86
CA ARG A 49 15.44 9.65 -8.72
C ARG A 49 15.21 8.19 -9.17
N PRO A 50 14.88 7.22 -8.29
CA PRO A 50 14.65 5.83 -8.74
C PRO A 50 13.45 5.70 -9.68
N VAL A 51 12.36 6.44 -9.42
CA VAL A 51 11.17 6.46 -10.28
C VAL A 51 11.51 7.03 -11.66
N ARG A 52 12.27 8.13 -11.71
CA ARG A 52 12.76 8.70 -12.98
C ARG A 52 13.68 7.74 -13.76
N SER A 53 14.45 6.90 -13.08
CA SER A 53 15.26 5.87 -13.75
C SER A 53 14.40 4.82 -14.44
N ILE A 54 13.35 4.34 -13.75
CA ILE A 54 12.37 3.41 -14.30
C ILE A 54 11.58 4.05 -15.44
N GLU A 55 11.24 5.33 -15.32
CA GLU A 55 10.56 6.07 -16.37
C GLU A 55 11.44 6.22 -17.63
N ARG A 56 12.73 6.56 -17.50
CA ARG A 56 13.65 6.60 -18.65
C ARG A 56 13.78 5.24 -19.34
N PHE A 57 13.77 4.16 -18.58
CA PHE A 57 13.71 2.80 -19.15
C PHE A 57 12.41 2.62 -19.95
N ALA A 58 11.26 2.99 -19.40
CA ALA A 58 9.98 2.93 -20.10
C ALA A 58 9.95 3.78 -21.37
N GLN A 59 10.56 4.97 -21.36
CA GLN A 59 10.67 5.83 -22.54
C GLN A 59 11.60 5.25 -23.63
N THR A 60 12.62 4.49 -23.23
CA THR A 60 13.59 3.89 -24.15
C THR A 60 13.04 2.62 -24.79
N MET A 61 12.34 1.79 -23.99
CA MET A 61 11.87 0.47 -24.41
C MET A 61 10.41 0.47 -24.88
N GLY A 62 9.63 1.45 -24.45
CA GLY A 62 8.22 1.60 -24.78
C GLY A 62 7.97 2.52 -25.98
N PRO A 63 6.70 2.63 -26.39
CA PRO A 63 6.34 3.55 -27.47
C PRO A 63 6.50 5.01 -27.01
N ALA A 64 6.70 5.91 -27.97
CA ALA A 64 6.85 7.34 -27.71
C ALA A 64 5.60 7.99 -27.09
N ASP A 65 4.42 7.46 -27.43
CA ASP A 65 3.09 7.85 -26.91
C ASP A 65 2.16 6.63 -26.91
N GLY A 66 1.01 6.74 -26.25
CA GLY A 66 -0.01 5.69 -26.20
C GLY A 66 -1.20 6.07 -25.32
N PRO A 67 -2.23 5.22 -25.23
CA PRO A 67 -3.48 5.60 -24.57
C PRO A 67 -3.37 5.67 -23.04
N SER A 68 -2.39 5.01 -22.44
CA SER A 68 -2.23 4.89 -20.99
C SER A 68 -1.27 5.93 -20.43
N GLU A 69 -1.65 6.60 -19.35
CA GLU A 69 -0.91 7.71 -18.78
C GLU A 69 0.15 7.27 -17.77
N ILE A 70 1.36 7.80 -17.91
CA ILE A 70 2.39 7.82 -16.87
C ILE A 70 2.17 9.09 -16.04
N LEU A 71 1.66 8.94 -14.82
CA LEU A 71 1.21 10.08 -14.00
C LEU A 71 2.36 11.00 -13.58
N THR A 72 3.56 10.46 -13.40
CA THR A 72 4.74 11.23 -12.96
C THR A 72 5.22 12.23 -14.01
N SER A 73 5.08 11.91 -15.29
CA SER A 73 5.48 12.79 -16.40
C SER A 73 4.35 13.27 -17.28
N ARG A 74 3.12 12.84 -16.98
CA ARG A 74 1.88 13.14 -17.72
C ARG A 74 1.86 12.61 -19.16
N ARG A 75 2.91 11.90 -19.58
CA ARG A 75 3.04 11.34 -20.93
C ARG A 75 2.15 10.12 -21.12
N GLY A 76 1.73 9.90 -22.37
CA GLY A 76 1.14 8.62 -22.78
C GLY A 76 2.19 7.55 -23.06
N SER A 77 1.81 6.29 -22.88
CA SER A 77 2.58 5.11 -23.28
C SER A 77 1.65 3.91 -23.48
N SER A 78 2.23 2.72 -23.72
CA SER A 78 1.46 1.48 -23.70
C SER A 78 1.03 1.10 -22.28
N PRO A 79 0.00 0.25 -22.10
CA PRO A 79 -0.49 -0.13 -20.79
C PRO A 79 0.58 -0.72 -19.87
N VAL A 80 1.47 -1.56 -20.42
CA VAL A 80 2.53 -2.20 -19.62
C VAL A 80 3.53 -1.20 -19.07
N PHE A 81 3.95 -0.21 -19.86
CA PHE A 81 4.93 0.78 -19.42
C PHE A 81 4.32 1.86 -18.52
N ALA A 82 3.07 2.26 -18.77
CA ALA A 82 2.32 3.13 -17.86
C ALA A 82 2.12 2.46 -16.48
N ALA A 83 1.68 1.21 -16.47
CA ALA A 83 1.51 0.42 -15.25
C ALA A 83 2.83 0.27 -14.49
N LEU A 84 3.91 -0.05 -15.19
CA LEU A 84 5.25 -0.25 -14.62
C LEU A 84 5.74 1.02 -13.89
N VAL A 85 5.67 2.19 -14.53
CA VAL A 85 6.12 3.44 -13.92
C VAL A 85 5.22 3.87 -12.76
N ASN A 86 3.89 3.83 -12.97
CA ASN A 86 2.94 4.23 -11.92
C ASN A 86 3.05 3.31 -10.68
N ALA A 87 3.25 2.00 -10.87
CA ALA A 87 3.44 1.06 -9.77
C ALA A 87 4.75 1.32 -8.99
N ALA A 88 5.85 1.61 -9.70
CA ALA A 88 7.10 2.02 -9.05
C ALA A 88 6.94 3.31 -8.23
N ALA A 89 6.23 4.29 -8.78
CA ALA A 89 5.98 5.57 -8.12
C ALA A 89 5.12 5.42 -6.86
N SER A 90 4.11 4.54 -6.91
CA SER A 90 3.13 4.33 -5.83
C SER A 90 3.77 4.00 -4.48
N HIS A 91 4.87 3.25 -4.49
CA HIS A 91 5.48 2.65 -3.30
C HIS A 91 6.81 3.33 -2.91
N TYR A 92 6.98 4.62 -3.27
CA TYR A 92 8.20 5.38 -2.98
C TYR A 92 8.12 6.18 -1.68
N VAL A 93 7.03 6.91 -1.45
CA VAL A 93 6.94 7.88 -0.33
C VAL A 93 6.62 7.26 1.03
N GLU A 94 6.40 5.94 1.08
CA GLU A 94 6.02 5.15 2.26
C GLU A 94 4.67 5.56 2.89
N GLN A 95 3.76 6.17 2.12
CA GLN A 95 2.43 6.57 2.57
C GLN A 95 1.27 5.87 1.87
N ASP A 96 1.58 4.89 1.02
CA ASP A 96 0.59 4.04 0.39
C ASP A 96 -0.09 3.10 1.40
N ASP A 97 -1.21 2.53 0.96
CA ASP A 97 -2.04 1.62 1.73
C ASP A 97 -1.30 0.36 2.18
N VAL A 98 -1.81 -0.31 3.21
CA VAL A 98 -1.27 -1.59 3.67
C VAL A 98 -2.37 -2.45 4.26
N HIS A 99 -2.44 -3.72 3.83
CA HIS A 99 -3.25 -4.72 4.52
C HIS A 99 -2.40 -5.40 5.59
N ASN A 100 -2.73 -5.16 6.86
CA ASN A 100 -1.91 -5.59 8.00
C ASN A 100 -1.74 -7.11 8.08
N GLY A 101 -2.82 -7.88 7.83
CA GLY A 101 -2.80 -9.35 7.96
C GLY A 101 -1.88 -10.04 6.96
N SER A 102 -1.82 -9.53 5.74
CA SER A 102 -0.99 -10.10 4.66
C SER A 102 0.35 -9.38 4.47
N VAL A 103 0.57 -8.27 5.19
CA VAL A 103 1.74 -7.38 5.03
C VAL A 103 1.98 -7.02 3.57
N PHE A 104 0.91 -6.58 2.92
CA PHE A 104 0.81 -6.33 1.48
C PHE A 104 0.39 -4.88 1.22
N HIS A 105 0.91 -4.27 0.17
CA HIS A 105 0.55 -2.92 -0.31
C HIS A 105 -0.23 -3.02 -1.63
N PRO A 106 -1.56 -3.24 -1.60
CA PRO A 106 -2.29 -3.62 -2.79
C PRO A 106 -2.44 -2.48 -3.81
N ALA A 107 -2.61 -1.23 -3.38
CA ALA A 107 -2.83 -0.10 -4.28
C ALA A 107 -1.77 -0.01 -5.37
N ALA A 108 -0.49 -0.15 -4.96
CA ALA A 108 0.66 0.01 -5.83
C ALA A 108 0.68 -0.95 -7.03
N VAL A 109 0.14 -2.15 -6.85
CA VAL A 109 0.20 -3.23 -7.86
C VAL A 109 -1.15 -3.56 -8.47
N VAL A 110 -2.25 -3.10 -7.88
CA VAL A 110 -3.61 -3.30 -8.42
C VAL A 110 -4.04 -2.09 -9.25
N ILE A 111 -3.95 -0.89 -8.69
CA ILE A 111 -4.58 0.31 -9.30
C ILE A 111 -3.78 0.76 -10.52
N ALA A 112 -2.44 0.70 -10.46
CA ALA A 112 -1.57 1.09 -11.58
C ALA A 112 -1.86 0.32 -12.89
N PRO A 113 -1.85 -1.03 -12.92
CA PRO A 113 -2.19 -1.77 -14.14
C PRO A 113 -3.68 -1.69 -14.49
N ALA A 114 -4.59 -1.60 -13.50
CA ALA A 114 -6.01 -1.44 -13.77
C ALA A 114 -6.31 -0.11 -14.48
N LEU A 115 -5.76 1.01 -13.99
CA LEU A 115 -5.92 2.33 -14.61
C LEU A 115 -5.36 2.33 -16.03
N ALA A 116 -4.13 1.81 -16.21
CA ALA A 116 -3.47 1.81 -17.51
C ALA A 116 -4.28 1.02 -18.56
N VAL A 117 -4.79 -0.16 -18.21
CA VAL A 117 -5.61 -0.98 -19.11
C VAL A 117 -6.98 -0.35 -19.32
N ALA A 118 -7.63 0.17 -18.27
CA ALA A 118 -8.93 0.84 -18.38
C ALA A 118 -8.89 2.01 -19.36
N GLN A 119 -7.84 2.86 -19.29
CA GLN A 119 -7.61 3.94 -20.26
C GLN A 119 -7.43 3.40 -21.69
N SER A 120 -6.65 2.32 -21.84
CA SER A 120 -6.34 1.73 -23.14
C SER A 120 -7.53 1.12 -23.86
N ILE A 121 -8.42 0.45 -23.13
CA ILE A 121 -9.60 -0.21 -23.71
C ILE A 121 -10.85 0.68 -23.66
N GLY A 122 -10.74 1.87 -23.05
CA GLY A 122 -11.87 2.78 -22.86
C GLY A 122 -12.93 2.24 -21.90
N ALA A 123 -12.51 1.54 -20.84
CA ALA A 123 -13.42 1.00 -19.83
C ALA A 123 -14.14 2.13 -19.07
N SER A 124 -15.35 1.86 -18.58
CA SER A 124 -16.07 2.74 -17.66
C SER A 124 -15.43 2.74 -16.27
N GLY A 125 -15.72 3.76 -15.46
CA GLY A 125 -15.20 3.77 -14.09
C GLY A 125 -15.81 2.69 -13.20
N ALA A 126 -17.05 2.26 -13.45
CA ALA A 126 -17.61 1.05 -12.82
C ALA A 126 -16.80 -0.23 -13.14
N GLN A 127 -16.33 -0.38 -14.38
CA GLN A 127 -15.46 -1.50 -14.76
C GLN A 127 -14.09 -1.41 -14.06
N LEU A 128 -13.51 -0.21 -13.98
CA LEU A 128 -12.26 0.03 -13.25
C LEU A 128 -12.40 -0.31 -11.76
N LEU A 129 -13.43 0.21 -11.08
CA LEU A 129 -13.66 -0.07 -9.66
C LEU A 129 -13.90 -1.57 -9.40
N THR A 130 -14.65 -2.25 -10.27
CA THR A 130 -14.85 -3.71 -10.17
C THR A 130 -13.52 -4.46 -10.28
N ALA A 131 -12.66 -4.05 -11.21
CA ALA A 131 -11.35 -4.65 -11.40
C ALA A 131 -10.39 -4.40 -10.23
N VAL A 132 -10.42 -3.19 -9.65
CA VAL A 132 -9.66 -2.87 -8.44
C VAL A 132 -10.11 -3.77 -7.29
N VAL A 133 -11.42 -3.91 -7.04
CA VAL A 133 -11.94 -4.82 -6.01
C VAL A 133 -11.46 -6.25 -6.23
N ALA A 134 -11.58 -6.78 -7.45
CA ALA A 134 -11.10 -8.13 -7.78
C ALA A 134 -9.59 -8.30 -7.50
N GLY A 135 -8.77 -7.31 -7.88
CA GLY A 135 -7.34 -7.31 -7.64
C GLY A 135 -6.97 -7.30 -6.15
N TYR A 136 -7.63 -6.46 -5.36
CA TYR A 136 -7.42 -6.41 -3.91
C TYR A 136 -7.80 -7.73 -3.23
N GLU A 137 -8.99 -8.26 -3.52
CA GLU A 137 -9.46 -9.52 -2.95
C GLU A 137 -8.46 -10.65 -3.24
N VAL A 138 -8.04 -10.81 -4.49
CA VAL A 138 -7.07 -11.85 -4.88
C VAL A 138 -5.73 -11.63 -4.20
N GLY A 139 -5.17 -10.43 -4.30
CA GLY A 139 -3.83 -10.12 -3.78
C GLY A 139 -3.72 -10.31 -2.27
N ILE A 140 -4.70 -9.80 -1.52
CA ILE A 140 -4.73 -9.91 -0.06
C ILE A 140 -4.84 -11.38 0.35
N ARG A 141 -5.76 -12.14 -0.25
CA ARG A 141 -5.96 -13.56 0.06
C ARG A 141 -4.76 -14.42 -0.28
N VAL A 142 -4.06 -14.11 -1.38
CA VAL A 142 -2.78 -14.75 -1.71
C VAL A 142 -1.70 -14.38 -0.68
N GLY A 143 -1.64 -13.13 -0.23
CA GLY A 143 -0.71 -12.72 0.81
C GLY A 143 -0.98 -13.40 2.16
N GLU A 144 -2.25 -13.54 2.56
CA GLU A 144 -2.65 -14.32 3.75
C GLU A 144 -2.31 -15.80 3.59
N PHE A 145 -2.53 -16.36 2.39
CA PHE A 145 -2.15 -17.72 2.04
C PHE A 145 -0.65 -17.97 2.19
N LEU A 146 0.20 -17.02 1.81
CA LEU A 146 1.66 -17.19 1.88
C LEU A 146 2.20 -17.14 3.32
N GLY A 147 1.47 -16.53 4.25
CA GLY A 147 1.83 -16.53 5.67
C GLY A 147 3.06 -15.67 6.00
N ARG A 148 3.48 -15.72 7.27
CA ARG A 148 4.53 -14.82 7.79
C ARG A 148 5.93 -15.34 7.48
N SER A 149 6.09 -16.66 7.31
CA SER A 149 7.39 -17.23 6.95
C SER A 149 7.85 -16.71 5.58
N HIS A 150 6.92 -16.50 4.65
CA HIS A 150 7.19 -15.91 3.34
C HIS A 150 7.81 -14.52 3.46
N TYR A 151 7.18 -13.65 4.26
CA TYR A 151 7.59 -12.25 4.41
C TYR A 151 9.02 -12.09 4.95
N LYS A 152 9.58 -13.10 5.64
CA LYS A 152 10.96 -13.03 6.17
C LYS A 152 12.01 -12.89 5.08
N THR A 153 11.75 -13.45 3.89
CA THR A 153 12.70 -13.45 2.77
C THR A 153 12.16 -12.65 1.59
N PHE A 154 10.86 -12.78 1.33
CA PHE A 154 10.21 -12.26 0.14
C PHE A 154 9.35 -11.04 0.47
N HIS A 155 9.29 -10.11 -0.49
CA HIS A 155 8.39 -8.98 -0.44
C HIS A 155 7.00 -9.39 -0.95
N THR A 156 6.02 -9.52 -0.06
CA THR A 156 4.65 -9.95 -0.43
C THR A 156 4.03 -9.09 -1.53
N THR A 157 4.29 -7.78 -1.55
CA THR A 157 3.82 -6.88 -2.61
C THR A 157 4.35 -7.25 -3.99
N ALA A 158 5.55 -7.82 -4.07
CA ALA A 158 6.13 -8.27 -5.33
C ALA A 158 5.54 -9.62 -5.76
N THR A 159 5.39 -10.56 -4.81
CA THR A 159 4.96 -11.93 -5.09
C THR A 159 3.45 -12.03 -5.26
N ALA A 160 2.67 -11.76 -4.22
CA ALA A 160 1.20 -11.75 -4.26
C ALA A 160 0.66 -10.65 -5.19
N GLY A 161 1.36 -9.53 -5.28
CA GLY A 161 0.99 -8.42 -6.16
C GLY A 161 1.00 -8.78 -7.64
N THR A 162 1.84 -9.73 -8.07
CA THR A 162 1.84 -10.19 -9.47
C THR A 162 0.50 -10.85 -9.84
N LEU A 163 -0.11 -11.57 -8.89
CA LEU A 163 -1.42 -12.21 -9.06
C LEU A 163 -2.56 -11.21 -8.91
N ALA A 164 -2.41 -10.24 -7.99
CA ALA A 164 -3.34 -9.14 -7.81
C ALA A 164 -3.48 -8.31 -9.10
N ALA A 165 -2.36 -8.00 -9.76
CA ALA A 165 -2.33 -7.33 -11.05
C ALA A 165 -3.00 -8.17 -12.15
N ALA A 166 -2.71 -9.48 -12.21
CA ALA A 166 -3.36 -10.39 -13.17
C ALA A 166 -4.88 -10.46 -12.96
N ALA A 167 -5.37 -10.46 -11.71
CA ALA A 167 -6.78 -10.46 -11.39
C ALA A 167 -7.48 -9.17 -11.86
N ALA A 168 -6.89 -8.01 -11.55
CA ALA A 168 -7.46 -6.72 -11.93
C ALA A 168 -7.50 -6.55 -13.46
N VAL A 169 -6.39 -6.84 -14.14
CA VAL A 169 -6.32 -6.77 -15.62
C VAL A 169 -7.22 -7.83 -16.25
N GLY A 170 -7.22 -9.05 -15.74
CA GLY A 170 -8.07 -10.13 -16.23
C GLY A 170 -9.57 -9.79 -16.12
N ARG A 171 -9.96 -9.09 -15.05
CA ARG A 171 -11.34 -8.61 -14.89
C ARG A 171 -11.70 -7.57 -15.95
N LEU A 172 -10.81 -6.62 -16.24
CA LEU A 172 -11.00 -5.61 -17.31
C LEU A 172 -11.08 -6.25 -18.70
N LEU A 173 -10.25 -7.27 -18.95
CA LEU A 173 -10.22 -8.02 -20.21
C LEU A 173 -11.37 -9.02 -20.35
N ALA A 174 -12.28 -9.09 -19.37
CA ALA A 174 -13.41 -10.00 -19.30
C ALA A 174 -13.00 -11.48 -19.50
N LEU A 175 -11.88 -11.89 -18.89
CA LEU A 175 -11.43 -13.27 -18.91
C LEU A 175 -12.50 -14.21 -18.33
N THR A 176 -12.68 -15.37 -18.95
CA THR A 176 -13.45 -16.46 -18.35
C THR A 176 -12.75 -17.01 -17.09
N PRO A 177 -13.45 -17.73 -16.18
CA PRO A 177 -12.82 -18.37 -15.03
C PRO A 177 -11.61 -19.23 -15.38
N GLN A 178 -11.64 -19.93 -16.52
CA GLN A 178 -10.55 -20.76 -16.98
C GLN A 178 -9.35 -19.93 -17.45
N GLN A 179 -9.58 -18.85 -18.20
CA GLN A 179 -8.52 -17.92 -18.60
C GLN A 179 -7.93 -17.21 -17.38
N MET A 180 -8.76 -16.78 -16.42
CA MET A 180 -8.27 -16.19 -15.16
C MET A 180 -7.36 -17.17 -14.40
N LEU A 181 -7.72 -18.45 -14.37
CA LEU A 181 -6.87 -19.48 -13.75
C LEU A 181 -5.53 -19.63 -14.47
N HIS A 182 -5.51 -19.56 -15.81
CA HIS A 182 -4.26 -19.55 -16.58
C HIS A 182 -3.44 -18.26 -16.37
N ALA A 183 -4.12 -17.11 -16.21
CA ALA A 183 -3.48 -15.86 -15.86
C ALA A 183 -2.81 -15.97 -14.49
N PHE A 184 -3.48 -16.55 -13.48
CA PHE A 184 -2.88 -16.82 -12.17
C PHE A 184 -1.69 -17.76 -12.29
N GLY A 185 -1.82 -18.85 -13.06
CA GLY A 185 -0.73 -19.78 -13.34
C GLY A 185 0.52 -19.12 -13.90
N SER A 186 0.33 -18.23 -14.89
CA SER A 186 1.43 -17.51 -15.55
C SER A 186 2.00 -16.39 -14.66
N ALA A 187 1.14 -15.73 -13.88
CA ALA A 187 1.56 -14.69 -12.93
C ALA A 187 2.38 -15.31 -11.79
N GLY A 188 1.92 -16.42 -11.22
CA GLY A 188 2.56 -17.06 -10.08
C GLY A 188 3.91 -17.68 -10.35
N THR A 189 4.16 -18.15 -11.57
CA THR A 189 5.51 -18.61 -11.93
C THR A 189 6.51 -17.46 -12.13
N GLN A 190 6.04 -16.21 -12.17
CA GLN A 190 6.86 -15.00 -12.31
C GLN A 190 6.96 -14.19 -11.01
N SER A 191 6.18 -14.56 -9.98
CA SER A 191 6.19 -13.89 -8.67
C SER A 191 7.58 -13.91 -8.04
N ALA A 192 8.19 -12.74 -7.86
CA ALA A 192 9.53 -12.59 -7.30
C ALA A 192 9.70 -11.25 -6.58
N GLY A 193 10.64 -11.20 -5.65
CA GLY A 193 11.05 -9.98 -4.92
C GLY A 193 11.56 -10.33 -3.54
N VAL A 194 12.80 -9.93 -3.22
CA VAL A 194 13.50 -10.31 -1.98
C VAL A 194 13.92 -9.08 -1.19
N TRP A 195 13.97 -9.20 0.15
CA TRP A 195 14.24 -8.06 1.04
C TRP A 195 15.68 -7.58 1.10
N GLU A 196 16.62 -8.23 0.40
CA GLU A 196 18.05 -7.97 0.53
C GLU A 196 18.44 -6.50 0.28
N PHE A 197 17.63 -5.75 -0.49
CA PHE A 197 17.82 -4.31 -0.71
C PHE A 197 17.90 -3.48 0.59
N LEU A 198 17.30 -3.94 1.69
CA LEU A 198 17.32 -3.25 2.98
C LEU A 198 18.73 -3.13 3.58
N ARG A 199 19.67 -4.01 3.20
CA ARG A 199 21.04 -3.97 3.72
C ARG A 199 21.84 -2.78 3.20
N ASP A 200 21.64 -2.45 1.93
CA ASP A 200 22.40 -1.41 1.23
C ASP A 200 21.55 -0.16 0.92
N ALA A 201 20.30 -0.13 1.39
CA ALA A 201 19.30 0.87 1.01
C ALA A 201 19.17 1.03 -0.52
N ALA A 202 19.21 -0.08 -1.25
CA ALA A 202 19.17 -0.09 -2.71
C ALA A 202 17.79 0.31 -3.26
N ASP A 203 17.78 0.93 -4.44
CA ASP A 203 16.55 1.39 -5.12
C ASP A 203 15.65 0.26 -5.64
N SER A 204 16.08 -1.00 -5.52
CA SER A 204 15.40 -2.15 -6.11
C SER A 204 14.02 -2.43 -5.49
N LYS A 205 13.67 -1.80 -4.37
CA LYS A 205 12.30 -1.87 -3.82
C LYS A 205 11.24 -1.44 -4.83
N GLN A 206 11.47 -0.37 -5.58
CA GLN A 206 10.49 0.13 -6.57
C GLN A 206 10.35 -0.82 -7.76
N LEU A 207 11.40 -1.59 -8.09
CA LEU A 207 11.34 -2.62 -9.12
C LEU A 207 10.36 -3.75 -8.75
N HIS A 208 10.14 -4.02 -7.47
CA HIS A 208 9.18 -5.02 -7.03
C HIS A 208 7.76 -4.71 -7.52
N CYS A 209 7.27 -3.48 -7.31
CA CYS A 209 5.93 -3.09 -7.74
C CYS A 209 5.85 -2.97 -9.27
N ALA A 210 6.86 -2.38 -9.90
CA ALA A 210 6.97 -2.29 -11.36
C ALA A 210 6.91 -3.66 -12.04
N HIS A 211 7.70 -4.61 -11.56
CA HIS A 211 7.74 -5.97 -12.10
C HIS A 211 6.41 -6.69 -11.86
N ALA A 212 5.87 -6.63 -10.64
CA ALA A 212 4.60 -7.29 -10.32
C ALA A 212 3.44 -6.79 -11.21
N ALA A 213 3.31 -5.47 -11.39
CA ALA A 213 2.29 -4.87 -12.24
C ALA A 213 2.46 -5.30 -13.71
N ALA A 214 3.68 -5.25 -14.25
CA ALA A 214 3.95 -5.62 -15.64
C ALA A 214 3.75 -7.12 -15.89
N SER A 215 4.25 -7.99 -15.01
CA SER A 215 4.15 -9.45 -15.12
C SER A 215 2.71 -9.94 -14.98
N GLY A 216 1.93 -9.36 -14.07
CA GLY A 216 0.51 -9.68 -13.92
C GLY A 216 -0.32 -9.24 -15.12
N LEU A 217 -0.10 -8.01 -15.60
CA LEU A 217 -0.72 -7.50 -16.83
C LEU A 217 -0.42 -8.41 -18.02
N MET A 218 0.86 -8.72 -18.25
CA MET A 218 1.28 -9.64 -19.31
C MET A 218 0.59 -11.00 -19.20
N SER A 219 0.51 -11.56 -17.99
CA SER A 219 -0.13 -12.86 -17.73
C SER A 219 -1.61 -12.89 -18.09
N ALA A 220 -2.34 -11.80 -17.82
CA ALA A 220 -3.74 -11.68 -18.19
C ALA A 220 -3.95 -11.57 -19.71
N TYR A 221 -3.13 -10.79 -20.41
CA TYR A 221 -3.18 -10.70 -21.89
C TYR A 221 -2.80 -12.03 -22.56
N LEU A 222 -1.77 -12.72 -22.07
CA LEU A 222 -1.38 -14.05 -22.56
C LEU A 222 -2.53 -15.05 -22.39
N ALA A 223 -3.18 -15.07 -21.22
CA ALA A 223 -4.32 -15.95 -20.99
C ALA A 223 -5.54 -15.60 -21.85
N GLN A 224 -5.75 -14.31 -22.17
CA GLN A 224 -6.78 -13.87 -23.11
C GLN A 224 -6.58 -14.53 -24.49
N ASP A 225 -5.32 -14.64 -24.94
CA ASP A 225 -4.91 -15.26 -26.21
C ASP A 225 -4.79 -16.80 -26.14
N GLY A 226 -5.16 -17.41 -25.01
CA GLY A 226 -5.19 -18.87 -24.85
C GLY A 226 -3.87 -19.48 -24.36
N PHE A 227 -2.89 -18.68 -23.94
CA PHE A 227 -1.69 -19.19 -23.26
C PHE A 227 -2.09 -19.89 -21.95
N THR A 228 -1.55 -21.09 -21.71
CA THR A 228 -1.92 -21.90 -20.55
C THR A 228 -0.93 -21.71 -19.40
N GLY A 229 -1.45 -21.39 -18.22
CA GLY A 229 -0.72 -21.40 -16.95
C GLY A 229 -1.05 -22.62 -16.09
N ALA A 230 -0.16 -22.94 -15.15
CA ALA A 230 -0.34 -24.05 -14.20
C ALA A 230 -1.58 -23.84 -13.31
N ALA A 231 -2.53 -24.79 -13.34
CA ALA A 231 -3.81 -24.66 -12.64
C ALA A 231 -3.70 -24.59 -11.11
N ARG A 232 -2.61 -25.11 -10.52
CA ARG A 232 -2.39 -25.16 -9.06
C ARG A 232 -1.10 -24.44 -8.66
N ILE A 233 -0.85 -23.27 -9.26
CA ILE A 233 0.38 -22.51 -9.02
C ILE A 233 0.53 -22.05 -7.56
N LEU A 234 -0.58 -21.90 -6.82
CA LEU A 234 -0.55 -21.50 -5.40
C LEU A 234 -0.30 -22.72 -4.51
N GLU A 235 -1.27 -23.63 -4.46
CA GLU A 235 -1.37 -24.74 -3.51
C GLU A 235 -0.79 -26.08 -4.01
N GLY A 236 -0.29 -26.13 -5.24
CA GLY A 236 0.26 -27.35 -5.83
C GLY A 236 1.59 -27.77 -5.19
N ALA A 237 1.98 -29.04 -5.41
CA ALA A 237 3.20 -29.63 -4.84
C ALA A 237 4.51 -28.94 -5.28
N GLN A 238 4.48 -28.18 -6.37
CA GLN A 238 5.58 -27.33 -6.86
C GLN A 238 5.12 -25.87 -7.01
N GLY A 239 4.09 -25.49 -6.26
CA GLY A 239 3.52 -24.14 -6.27
C GLY A 239 4.24 -23.19 -5.31
N LEU A 240 3.79 -21.94 -5.32
CA LEU A 240 4.28 -20.84 -4.49
C LEU A 240 4.29 -21.17 -3.00
N GLY A 241 3.23 -21.82 -2.49
CA GLY A 241 3.14 -22.17 -1.08
C GLY A 241 4.28 -23.07 -0.61
N VAL A 242 4.70 -24.02 -1.45
CA VAL A 242 5.83 -24.91 -1.16
C VAL A 242 7.17 -24.21 -1.39
N GLY A 243 7.28 -23.41 -2.45
CA GLY A 243 8.55 -22.80 -2.87
C GLY A 243 8.95 -21.56 -2.07
N MET A 244 8.01 -20.86 -1.45
CA MET A 244 8.26 -19.54 -0.85
C MET A 244 7.72 -19.37 0.56
N SER A 245 7.16 -20.43 1.17
CA SER A 245 6.61 -20.39 2.52
C SER A 245 6.77 -21.74 3.22
N SER A 246 6.88 -21.71 4.55
CA SER A 246 6.81 -22.88 5.41
C SER A 246 5.51 -22.95 6.22
N ASP A 247 4.67 -21.91 6.16
CA ASP A 247 3.42 -21.77 6.92
C ASP A 247 2.23 -21.40 6.02
N ALA A 248 2.31 -21.72 4.72
CA ALA A 248 1.25 -21.41 3.80
C ALA A 248 -0.05 -22.18 4.11
N ASP A 249 -1.18 -21.48 4.01
CA ASP A 249 -2.51 -22.02 4.35
C ASP A 249 -3.49 -21.85 3.17
N PRO A 250 -3.71 -22.90 2.35
CA PRO A 250 -4.62 -22.86 1.21
C PRO A 250 -6.07 -22.46 1.56
N ALA A 251 -6.51 -22.60 2.81
CA ALA A 251 -7.86 -22.20 3.22
C ALA A 251 -8.06 -20.68 3.11
N ARG A 252 -6.99 -19.89 3.27
CA ARG A 252 -7.02 -18.41 3.18
C ARG A 252 -7.38 -17.90 1.80
N LEU A 253 -7.12 -18.68 0.75
CA LEU A 253 -7.43 -18.31 -0.63
C LEU A 253 -8.93 -18.09 -0.87
N THR A 254 -9.79 -18.75 -0.10
CA THR A 254 -11.26 -18.72 -0.29
C THR A 254 -12.05 -18.37 0.97
N ASP A 255 -11.36 -17.94 2.04
CA ASP A 255 -11.95 -17.67 3.35
C ASP A 255 -13.05 -16.58 3.31
N GLY A 256 -14.33 -16.97 3.39
CA GLY A 256 -15.44 -16.03 3.28
C GLY A 256 -15.53 -15.31 1.93
N LEU A 257 -15.09 -15.95 0.83
CA LEU A 257 -15.11 -15.34 -0.49
C LEU A 257 -16.53 -14.88 -0.90
N GLY A 258 -16.68 -13.61 -1.25
CA GLY A 258 -17.97 -12.98 -1.58
C GLY A 258 -18.79 -12.50 -0.38
N THR A 259 -18.35 -12.73 0.86
CA THR A 259 -19.02 -12.25 2.08
C THR A 259 -18.09 -11.43 2.97
N ARG A 260 -16.85 -11.89 3.17
CA ARG A 260 -15.72 -11.12 3.70
C ARG A 260 -15.02 -10.42 2.54
N TRP A 261 -14.98 -9.09 2.60
CA TRP A 261 -14.30 -8.24 1.63
C TRP A 261 -12.98 -7.75 2.22
N ALA A 262 -11.90 -8.48 1.91
CA ALA A 262 -10.56 -8.20 2.39
C ALA A 262 -10.07 -6.79 2.00
N LEU A 263 -10.54 -6.22 0.87
CA LEU A 263 -10.27 -4.82 0.51
C LEU A 263 -10.65 -3.86 1.65
N ALA A 264 -11.79 -4.09 2.30
CA ALA A 264 -12.30 -3.21 3.35
C ALA A 264 -11.43 -3.21 4.62
N GLU A 265 -10.56 -4.20 4.76
CA GLU A 265 -9.65 -4.39 5.88
C GLU A 265 -8.28 -3.72 5.65
N THR A 266 -8.10 -3.05 4.50
CA THR A 266 -6.85 -2.35 4.15
C THR A 266 -6.75 -1.03 4.90
N SER A 267 -5.59 -0.72 5.44
CA SER A 267 -5.31 0.48 6.22
C SER A 267 -4.62 1.57 5.40
N PHE A 268 -4.83 2.82 5.77
CA PHE A 268 -4.05 3.96 5.29
C PHE A 268 -2.87 4.24 6.22
N LYS A 269 -1.72 4.62 5.66
CA LYS A 269 -0.63 5.21 6.44
C LYS A 269 -0.87 6.71 6.58
N TYR A 270 -1.21 7.18 7.77
CA TYR A 270 -1.46 8.61 7.98
C TYR A 270 -0.15 9.41 8.14
N HIS A 271 0.81 8.85 8.87
CA HIS A 271 2.17 9.42 9.02
C HIS A 271 3.12 8.92 7.93
N ALA A 272 4.07 9.75 7.52
CA ALA A 272 5.02 9.46 6.45
C ALA A 272 6.23 8.63 6.92
N SER A 273 5.98 7.65 7.79
CA SER A 273 6.99 6.88 8.52
C SER A 273 6.67 5.38 8.55
N CYS A 274 7.61 4.58 9.06
CA CYS A 274 7.43 3.15 9.30
C CYS A 274 6.17 2.89 10.12
N ARG A 275 5.37 1.89 9.72
CA ARG A 275 4.10 1.56 10.36
C ARG A 275 4.22 1.32 11.87
N HIS A 276 5.35 0.81 12.34
CA HIS A 276 5.61 0.56 13.76
C HIS A 276 5.60 1.82 14.65
N THR A 277 5.75 3.01 14.08
CA THR A 277 5.73 4.27 14.84
C THR A 277 4.33 4.87 14.98
N HIS A 278 3.38 4.47 14.14
CA HIS A 278 2.06 5.12 14.02
C HIS A 278 1.24 5.03 15.33
N PRO A 279 1.13 3.86 15.99
CA PRO A 279 0.33 3.77 17.21
C PRO A 279 0.83 4.67 18.35
N ALA A 280 2.16 4.74 18.54
CA ALA A 280 2.77 5.61 19.55
C ALA A 280 2.65 7.10 19.18
N ALA A 281 2.77 7.43 17.89
CA ALA A 281 2.57 8.79 17.38
C ALA A 281 1.15 9.29 17.66
N ASP A 282 0.13 8.47 17.38
CA ASP A 282 -1.27 8.83 17.62
C ASP A 282 -1.57 8.96 19.12
N ALA A 283 -1.08 8.03 19.94
CA ALA A 283 -1.26 8.08 21.38
C ALA A 283 -0.58 9.32 22.00
N LEU A 284 0.63 9.69 21.54
CA LEU A 284 1.28 10.93 21.97
C LEU A 284 0.49 12.17 21.54
N LEU A 285 0.07 12.24 20.28
CA LEU A 285 -0.70 13.37 19.75
C LEU A 285 -1.99 13.58 20.55
N GLN A 286 -2.68 12.49 20.90
CA GLN A 286 -3.87 12.52 21.74
C GLN A 286 -3.56 13.11 23.12
N VAL A 287 -2.53 12.62 23.81
CA VAL A 287 -2.13 13.12 25.14
C VAL A 287 -1.80 14.60 25.09
N MET A 288 -0.97 15.01 24.12
CA MET A 288 -0.55 16.41 23.97
C MET A 288 -1.74 17.32 23.68
N THR A 289 -2.65 16.92 22.78
CA THR A 289 -3.82 17.72 22.40
C THR A 289 -4.81 17.87 23.55
N GLN A 290 -5.15 16.77 24.23
CA GLN A 290 -6.13 16.77 25.33
C GLN A 290 -5.65 17.60 26.53
N ASN A 291 -4.34 17.60 26.79
CA ASN A 291 -3.73 18.30 27.91
C ASN A 291 -3.13 19.67 27.53
N LYS A 292 -3.25 20.07 26.25
CA LYS A 292 -2.71 21.33 25.69
C LYS A 292 -1.22 21.52 25.99
N LEU A 293 -0.44 20.44 25.85
CA LEU A 293 1.00 20.45 26.13
C LEU A 293 1.78 21.01 24.95
N ALA A 294 2.74 21.88 25.23
CA ALA A 294 3.83 22.20 24.32
C ALA A 294 4.95 21.14 24.40
N PRO A 295 5.82 21.00 23.38
CA PRO A 295 6.98 20.11 23.44
C PRO A 295 7.91 20.34 24.64
N SER A 296 8.00 21.59 25.11
CA SER A 296 8.78 21.99 26.28
C SER A 296 8.20 21.47 27.60
N ASP A 297 6.90 21.18 27.64
CA ASP A 297 6.20 20.73 28.86
C ASP A 297 6.42 19.24 29.12
N VAL A 298 7.04 18.52 28.18
CA VAL A 298 7.32 17.09 28.27
C VAL A 298 8.77 16.87 28.72
N SER A 299 8.96 16.09 29.79
CA SER A 299 10.28 15.70 30.31
C SER A 299 10.74 14.36 29.73
N SER A 300 9.86 13.36 29.63
CA SER A 300 10.15 12.08 28.96
C SER A 300 8.89 11.44 28.38
N VAL A 301 9.08 10.60 27.36
CA VAL A 301 8.03 9.74 26.78
C VAL A 301 8.53 8.30 26.72
N THR A 302 7.82 7.40 27.37
CA THR A 302 8.01 5.96 27.20
C THR A 302 6.93 5.42 26.26
N THR A 303 7.33 4.88 25.12
CA THR A 303 6.43 4.17 24.21
C THR A 303 6.43 2.69 24.57
N HIS A 304 5.25 2.14 24.80
CA HIS A 304 5.04 0.72 25.14
C HIS A 304 4.72 -0.05 23.88
N VAL A 305 5.61 -0.95 23.45
CA VAL A 305 5.61 -1.52 22.11
C VAL A 305 5.76 -3.04 22.12
N HIS A 306 5.49 -3.68 20.98
CA HIS A 306 5.79 -5.09 20.72
C HIS A 306 7.26 -5.28 20.27
N GLN A 307 7.77 -6.52 20.34
CA GLN A 307 9.18 -6.82 20.07
C GLN A 307 9.60 -6.44 18.64
N GLY A 308 8.71 -6.64 17.66
CA GLY A 308 8.98 -6.28 16.26
C GLY A 308 9.26 -4.79 16.06
N ALA A 309 8.67 -3.90 16.87
CA ALA A 309 8.98 -2.47 16.82
C ALA A 309 10.42 -2.19 17.31
N ILE A 310 10.85 -2.85 18.39
CA ILE A 310 12.22 -2.73 18.92
C ILE A 310 13.24 -3.24 17.90
N ASP A 311 12.99 -4.41 17.31
CA ASP A 311 13.91 -5.05 16.36
C ASP A 311 14.13 -4.22 15.07
N VAL A 312 13.10 -3.48 14.65
CA VAL A 312 13.12 -2.65 13.44
C VAL A 312 13.61 -1.24 13.75
N LEU A 313 12.98 -0.56 14.73
CA LEU A 313 13.22 0.86 15.02
C LEU A 313 14.44 1.08 15.92
N GLY A 314 14.84 0.07 16.71
CA GLY A 314 15.99 0.15 17.61
C GLY A 314 17.35 0.13 16.90
N ARG A 315 17.37 -0.08 15.57
CA ARG A 315 18.59 -0.04 14.76
C ARG A 315 19.11 1.37 14.50
N VAL A 316 18.25 2.38 14.64
CA VAL A 316 18.56 3.79 14.35
C VAL A 316 18.26 4.63 15.60
N THR A 317 19.31 4.92 16.37
CA THR A 317 19.18 5.77 17.57
C THR A 317 19.21 7.25 17.22
N VAL A 318 20.17 7.66 16.37
CA VAL A 318 20.32 9.03 15.88
C VAL A 318 20.28 9.01 14.35
N PRO A 319 19.16 9.43 13.72
CA PRO A 319 19.05 9.40 12.28
C PRO A 319 19.89 10.50 11.63
N ALA A 320 20.67 10.16 10.61
CA ALA A 320 21.46 11.11 9.81
C ALA A 320 20.80 11.46 8.47
N THR A 321 19.74 10.75 8.09
CA THR A 321 19.01 10.94 6.84
C THR A 321 17.50 10.94 7.08
N VAL A 322 16.74 11.58 6.19
CA VAL A 322 15.27 11.53 6.22
C VAL A 322 14.76 10.10 6.26
N HIS A 323 15.35 9.20 5.46
CA HIS A 323 14.99 7.79 5.46
C HIS A 323 15.17 7.16 6.85
N GLN A 324 16.33 7.35 7.49
CA GLN A 324 16.55 6.89 8.86
C GLN A 324 15.57 7.53 9.87
N GLY A 325 15.25 8.81 9.70
CA GLY A 325 14.28 9.52 10.55
C GLY A 325 12.88 8.88 10.51
N LYS A 326 12.45 8.40 9.34
CA LYS A 326 11.18 7.67 9.16
C LYS A 326 11.14 6.31 9.88
N PHE A 327 12.28 5.77 10.31
CA PHE A 327 12.41 4.54 11.08
C PHE A 327 12.90 4.78 12.52
N SER A 328 12.91 6.03 12.99
CA SER A 328 13.25 6.39 14.37
C SER A 328 11.99 6.79 15.14
N MET A 329 11.67 6.05 16.21
CA MET A 329 10.52 6.35 17.08
C MET A 329 10.62 7.77 17.65
N GLY A 330 11.80 8.16 18.15
CA GLY A 330 12.02 9.46 18.75
C GLY A 330 11.83 10.62 17.76
N THR A 331 12.36 10.50 16.54
CA THR A 331 12.18 11.55 15.52
C THR A 331 10.73 11.68 15.08
N VAL A 332 10.02 10.57 14.88
CA VAL A 332 8.58 10.62 14.54
C VAL A 332 7.80 11.32 15.65
N LEU A 333 7.98 10.92 16.91
CA LEU A 333 7.29 11.53 18.04
C LEU A 333 7.71 13.00 18.25
N GLY A 334 8.95 13.36 17.95
CA GLY A 334 9.42 14.75 17.94
C GLY A 334 8.70 15.61 16.90
N LEU A 335 8.56 15.14 15.66
CA LEU A 335 7.78 15.84 14.63
C LEU A 335 6.31 15.98 15.03
N ILE A 336 5.72 14.94 15.61
CA ILE A 336 4.36 14.98 16.14
C ILE A 336 4.23 16.02 17.26
N ALA A 337 5.18 16.06 18.19
CA ALA A 337 5.14 17.02 19.29
C ALA A 337 5.24 18.46 18.79
N VAL A 338 6.18 18.73 17.88
CA VAL A 338 6.48 20.10 17.40
C VAL A 338 5.44 20.60 16.40
N HIS A 339 4.98 19.75 15.48
CA HIS A 339 4.13 20.17 14.36
C HIS A 339 2.70 19.61 14.43
N GLY A 340 2.40 18.71 15.37
CA GLY A 340 1.13 17.97 15.41
C GLY A 340 0.98 16.91 14.31
N ARG A 341 2.00 16.73 13.46
CA ARG A 341 1.98 15.80 12.31
C ARG A 341 3.40 15.39 11.91
N ALA A 342 3.52 14.20 11.32
CA ALA A 342 4.76 13.69 10.72
C ALA A 342 4.56 13.42 9.21
N GLY A 343 4.47 14.48 8.41
CA GLY A 343 4.33 14.42 6.96
C GLY A 343 5.66 14.51 6.20
N LEU A 344 5.63 14.30 4.88
CA LEU A 344 6.84 14.36 4.03
C LEU A 344 7.57 15.71 4.15
N GLY A 345 6.84 16.83 4.12
CA GLY A 345 7.43 18.16 4.22
C GLY A 345 8.08 18.43 5.59
N GLU A 346 7.51 17.91 6.68
CA GLU A 346 8.10 18.03 8.02
C GLU A 346 9.36 17.17 8.13
N PHE A 347 9.34 15.96 7.56
CA PHE A 347 10.54 15.13 7.49
C PHE A 347 11.68 15.82 6.72
N ASP A 348 11.40 16.40 5.54
CA ASP A 348 12.45 16.99 4.71
C ASP A 348 13.06 18.25 5.32
N ARG A 349 12.24 19.08 5.98
CA ARG A 349 12.70 20.35 6.55
C ARG A 349 13.26 20.21 7.96
N ASP A 350 12.58 19.45 8.81
CA ASP A 350 12.64 19.67 10.26
C ASP A 350 13.08 18.42 11.06
N PHE A 351 13.37 17.28 10.43
CA PHE A 351 13.74 16.06 11.18
C PHE A 351 15.04 16.18 12.02
N LEU A 352 15.89 17.15 11.68
CA LEU A 352 17.11 17.55 12.42
C LEU A 352 16.99 18.93 13.08
N ALA A 353 15.78 19.51 13.14
CA ALA A 353 15.58 20.78 13.84
C ALA A 353 15.89 20.59 15.33
N PRO A 354 16.56 21.56 16.00
CA PRO A 354 16.99 21.41 17.39
C PRO A 354 15.86 21.03 18.36
N GLU A 355 14.65 21.54 18.16
CA GLU A 355 13.46 21.22 18.93
C GLU A 355 12.96 19.78 18.73
N VAL A 356 13.10 19.24 17.51
CA VAL A 356 12.75 17.85 17.18
C VAL A 356 13.80 16.90 17.75
N GLU A 357 15.09 17.24 17.64
CA GLU A 357 16.18 16.48 18.26
C GLU A 357 16.06 16.46 19.78
N ALA A 358 15.80 17.61 20.39
CA ALA A 358 15.61 17.72 21.82
C ALA A 358 14.40 16.90 22.30
N PHE A 359 13.35 16.75 21.50
CA PHE A 359 12.23 15.87 21.83
C PHE A 359 12.55 14.40 21.58
N ARG A 360 13.24 14.07 20.48
CA ARG A 360 13.69 12.70 20.16
C ARG A 360 14.44 12.10 21.33
N ASP A 361 15.34 12.86 21.94
CA ASP A 361 16.20 12.40 23.03
C ASP A 361 15.43 12.13 24.34
N LYS A 362 14.14 12.52 24.41
CA LYS A 362 13.23 12.24 25.53
C LYS A 362 12.47 10.91 25.36
N VAL A 363 12.56 10.26 24.19
CA VAL A 363 11.73 9.11 23.82
C VAL A 363 12.48 7.81 24.03
N THR A 364 11.85 6.85 24.71
CA THR A 364 12.34 5.47 24.85
C THR A 364 11.29 4.45 24.47
N MET A 365 11.71 3.27 24.03
CA MET A 365 10.82 2.13 23.75
C MET A 365 10.95 1.08 24.85
N GLN A 366 9.82 0.58 25.35
CA GLN A 366 9.75 -0.50 26.33
C GLN A 366 8.81 -1.60 25.82
N LEU A 367 9.23 -2.86 25.96
CA LEU A 367 8.37 -4.01 25.63
C LEU A 367 7.19 -4.06 26.61
N ASP A 368 5.98 -4.14 26.08
CA ASP A 368 4.74 -4.28 26.85
C ASP A 368 4.03 -5.58 26.44
N SER A 369 3.71 -6.40 27.43
CA SER A 369 3.16 -7.75 27.19
C SER A 369 1.77 -7.74 26.56
N GLU A 370 0.95 -6.73 26.84
CA GLU A 370 -0.38 -6.57 26.25
C GLU A 370 -0.25 -6.21 24.77
N VAL A 371 0.59 -5.22 24.45
CA VAL A 371 0.83 -4.78 23.07
C VAL A 371 1.48 -5.88 22.24
N ASP A 372 2.46 -6.59 22.82
CA ASP A 372 3.16 -7.70 22.15
C ASP A 372 2.23 -8.88 21.86
N THR A 373 1.39 -9.27 22.83
CA THR A 373 0.42 -10.36 22.67
C THR A 373 -0.64 -10.03 21.62
N ALA A 374 -1.06 -8.76 21.54
CA ALA A 374 -2.06 -8.33 20.57
C ALA A 374 -1.51 -8.26 19.13
N TYR A 375 -0.20 -8.07 18.96
CA TYR A 375 0.44 -7.97 17.65
C TYR A 375 0.55 -9.34 16.96
N PRO A 376 0.22 -9.45 15.64
CA PRO A 376 -0.13 -8.39 14.70
C PRO A 376 -1.64 -8.17 14.53
N ALA A 377 -2.47 -8.92 15.26
CA ALA A 377 -3.92 -8.85 15.10
C ALA A 377 -4.45 -7.44 15.44
N ARG A 378 -3.80 -6.74 16.38
CA ARG A 378 -4.09 -5.34 16.71
C ARG A 378 -2.79 -4.56 16.90
N TRP A 379 -2.78 -3.31 16.46
CA TRP A 379 -1.64 -2.40 16.52
C TRP A 379 -1.85 -1.34 17.60
N ILE A 380 -1.92 -1.77 18.85
CA ILE A 380 -2.23 -0.90 19.99
C ILE A 380 -1.11 0.11 20.22
N GLY A 381 -1.46 1.38 20.37
CA GLY A 381 -0.56 2.45 20.78
C GLY A 381 -0.69 2.74 22.26
N LYS A 382 0.42 2.71 22.99
CA LYS A 382 0.48 3.07 24.41
C LYS A 382 1.69 3.96 24.68
N VAL A 383 1.48 5.07 25.38
CA VAL A 383 2.56 5.96 25.82
C VAL A 383 2.36 6.39 27.27
N SER A 384 3.47 6.53 28.00
CA SER A 384 3.52 7.24 29.28
C SER A 384 4.33 8.51 29.09
N VAL A 385 3.71 9.66 29.35
CA VAL A 385 4.32 10.98 29.20
C VAL A 385 4.56 11.55 30.60
N GLN A 386 5.82 11.78 30.95
CA GLN A 386 6.17 12.59 32.10
C GLN A 386 6.27 14.04 31.67
N THR A 387 5.63 14.92 32.42
CA THR A 387 5.63 16.36 32.18
C THR A 387 6.67 17.06 33.05
N ALA A 388 7.06 18.27 32.68
CA ALA A 388 8.01 19.10 33.41
C ALA A 388 7.49 19.54 34.79
N ASP A 389 6.17 19.58 34.97
CA ASP A 389 5.52 19.88 36.26
C ASP A 389 5.36 18.66 37.18
N GLY A 390 5.85 17.49 36.73
CA GLY A 390 5.86 16.26 37.52
C GLY A 390 4.63 15.37 37.38
N ARG A 391 3.63 15.73 36.55
CA ARG A 391 2.52 14.82 36.23
C ARG A 391 2.98 13.69 35.31
N THR A 392 2.39 12.52 35.52
CA THR A 392 2.43 11.39 34.58
C THR A 392 1.08 11.27 33.89
N LEU A 393 1.09 11.30 32.56
CA LEU A 393 -0.09 11.17 31.72
C LEU A 393 0.04 9.90 30.88
N GLU A 394 -1.07 9.20 30.67
CA GLU A 394 -1.10 7.98 29.86
C GLU A 394 -1.93 8.22 28.60
N GLY A 395 -1.44 7.72 27.47
CA GLY A 395 -2.12 7.73 26.18
C GLY A 395 -2.34 6.32 25.69
N ARG A 396 -3.53 6.04 25.15
CA ARG A 396 -3.86 4.78 24.52
C ARG A 396 -4.69 4.97 23.26
N VAL A 397 -4.27 4.31 22.19
CA VAL A 397 -5.03 4.17 20.95
C VAL A 397 -5.18 2.68 20.64
N ASP A 398 -6.43 2.22 20.57
CA ASP A 398 -6.75 0.81 20.30
C ASP A 398 -6.65 0.44 18.82
N GLU A 399 -6.84 1.43 17.95
CA GLU A 399 -6.71 1.35 16.49
C GLU A 399 -6.07 2.65 15.95
N PRO A 400 -4.86 2.60 15.38
CA PRO A 400 -4.16 3.77 14.89
C PRO A 400 -4.89 4.41 13.71
N LYS A 401 -4.66 5.70 13.51
CA LYS A 401 -5.29 6.50 12.45
C LYS A 401 -4.98 5.90 11.08
N GLY A 402 -6.03 5.61 10.34
CA GLY A 402 -5.99 4.97 9.03
C GLY A 402 -6.33 3.48 9.05
N ASP A 403 -6.36 2.80 10.21
CA ASP A 403 -6.90 1.43 10.30
C ASP A 403 -8.41 1.38 10.01
N PRO A 404 -8.95 0.21 9.63
CA PRO A 404 -10.36 0.10 9.24
C PRO A 404 -11.35 0.66 10.25
N GLY A 405 -11.19 0.41 11.56
CA GLY A 405 -12.07 0.97 12.60
C GLY A 405 -11.69 2.38 13.08
N ASN A 406 -10.57 2.95 12.60
CA ASN A 406 -10.21 4.36 12.78
C ASN A 406 -9.74 5.00 11.46
N SER A 407 -10.57 4.87 10.43
CA SER A 407 -10.22 5.30 9.08
C SER A 407 -10.06 6.82 8.95
N LEU A 408 -9.44 7.25 7.84
CA LEU A 408 -9.53 8.64 7.40
C LEU A 408 -10.96 8.97 7.00
N SER A 409 -11.44 10.13 7.42
CA SER A 409 -12.63 10.75 6.88
C SER A 409 -12.35 11.27 5.46
N ARG A 410 -13.42 11.56 4.72
CA ARG A 410 -13.32 12.12 3.37
C ARG A 410 -12.45 13.39 3.30
N ALA A 411 -12.61 14.29 4.27
CA ALA A 411 -11.81 15.52 4.32
C ALA A 411 -10.33 15.23 4.59
N GLU A 412 -10.02 14.27 5.46
CA GLU A 412 -8.64 13.89 5.78
C GLU A 412 -7.93 13.20 4.61
N ILE A 413 -8.64 12.36 3.84
CA ILE A 413 -8.04 11.71 2.66
C ILE A 413 -7.89 12.66 1.48
N GLU A 414 -8.81 13.61 1.31
CA GLU A 414 -8.66 14.71 0.33
C GLU A 414 -7.48 15.61 0.68
N ASP A 415 -7.32 15.98 1.96
CA ASP A 415 -6.16 16.74 2.45
C ASP A 415 -4.85 15.95 2.25
N LYS A 416 -4.85 14.65 2.60
CA LYS A 416 -3.69 13.78 2.38
C LYS A 416 -3.30 13.76 0.90
N MET A 417 -4.25 13.53 -0.01
CA MET A 417 -3.96 13.48 -1.43
C MET A 417 -3.41 14.82 -1.94
N GLN A 418 -4.02 15.94 -1.56
CA GLN A 418 -3.56 17.28 -1.95
C GLN A 418 -2.15 17.59 -1.46
N ARG A 419 -1.83 17.28 -0.19
CA ARG A 419 -0.48 17.46 0.37
C ARG A 419 0.56 16.64 -0.36
N LEU A 420 0.23 15.38 -0.68
CA LEU A 420 1.12 14.49 -1.42
C LEU A 420 1.33 14.96 -2.86
N ALA A 421 0.26 15.34 -3.56
CA ALA A 421 0.35 15.86 -4.91
C ALA A 421 1.16 17.15 -4.99
N HIS A 422 1.02 18.04 -4.00
CA HIS A 422 1.80 19.26 -3.89
C HIS A 422 3.29 18.97 -3.61
N TYR A 423 3.58 18.03 -2.70
CA TYR A 423 4.95 17.67 -2.34
C TYR A 423 5.80 17.24 -3.54
N GLY A 424 5.25 16.40 -4.41
CA GLY A 424 5.96 15.93 -5.60
C GLY A 424 5.99 16.91 -6.77
N GLU A 425 5.43 18.12 -6.61
CA GLU A 425 5.06 19.00 -7.72
C GLU A 425 4.21 18.26 -8.77
N GLY A 426 3.43 17.27 -8.33
CA GLY A 426 2.69 16.35 -9.20
C GLY A 426 1.46 17.00 -9.81
N ALA A 427 0.78 17.85 -9.05
CA ALA A 427 -0.41 18.58 -9.48
C ALA A 427 -0.48 19.98 -8.82
N THR A 428 -1.10 20.95 -9.50
CA THR A 428 -1.49 22.22 -8.88
C THR A 428 -2.64 22.00 -7.87
N ALA A 429 -2.95 23.01 -7.06
CA ALA A 429 -4.08 22.92 -6.11
C ALA A 429 -5.42 22.71 -6.84
N GLU A 430 -5.62 23.37 -7.98
CA GLU A 430 -6.80 23.22 -8.83
C GLU A 430 -6.88 21.83 -9.44
N GLU A 431 -5.77 21.32 -9.98
CA GLU A 431 -5.68 19.96 -10.52
C GLU A 431 -5.97 18.92 -9.43
N ALA A 432 -5.35 19.04 -8.25
CA ALA A 432 -5.59 18.13 -7.14
C ALA A 432 -7.07 18.13 -6.70
N LYS A 433 -7.69 19.31 -6.58
CA LYS A 433 -9.12 19.40 -6.26
C LYS A 433 -10.00 18.75 -7.35
N ALA A 434 -9.66 18.94 -8.62
CA ALA A 434 -10.36 18.30 -9.73
C ALA A 434 -10.18 16.77 -9.70
N LEU A 435 -8.98 16.28 -9.38
CA LEU A 435 -8.72 14.85 -9.22
C LEU A 435 -9.56 14.22 -8.10
N CYS A 436 -9.68 14.88 -6.93
CA CYS A 436 -10.60 14.43 -5.88
C CYS A 436 -12.02 14.23 -6.44
N GLN A 437 -12.56 15.27 -7.10
CA GLN A 437 -13.92 15.24 -7.64
C GLN A 437 -14.10 14.12 -8.68
N ARG A 438 -13.11 13.91 -9.55
CA ARG A 438 -13.13 12.85 -10.55
C ARG A 438 -13.14 11.45 -9.93
N VAL A 439 -12.34 11.21 -8.88
CA VAL A 439 -12.34 9.92 -8.17
C VAL A 439 -13.71 9.68 -7.52
N TRP A 440 -14.31 10.70 -6.91
CA TRP A 440 -15.62 10.59 -6.27
C TRP A 440 -16.80 10.40 -7.24
N GLN A 441 -16.61 10.70 -8.52
CA GLN A 441 -17.59 10.51 -9.58
C GLN A 441 -17.23 9.33 -10.48
N LEU A 442 -16.17 8.58 -10.14
CA LEU A 442 -15.60 7.58 -11.02
C LEU A 442 -16.60 6.47 -11.35
N ALA A 443 -17.40 6.02 -10.37
CA ALA A 443 -18.42 5.00 -10.58
C ALA A 443 -19.39 5.33 -11.74
N ASP A 444 -19.69 6.61 -11.95
CA ASP A 444 -20.63 7.10 -12.96
C ASP A 444 -19.93 7.49 -14.28
N ALA A 445 -18.60 7.46 -14.32
CA ALA A 445 -17.84 7.86 -15.50
C ALA A 445 -18.05 6.83 -16.64
N PRO A 446 -18.56 7.25 -17.81
CA PRO A 446 -18.81 6.34 -18.93
C PRO A 446 -17.51 5.79 -19.51
N LYS A 447 -16.40 6.50 -19.30
CA LYS A 447 -15.06 6.14 -19.74
C LYS A 447 -14.01 6.68 -18.78
N VAL A 448 -12.97 5.89 -18.54
CA VAL A 448 -11.76 6.30 -17.83
C VAL A 448 -10.85 7.03 -18.80
N GLU A 449 -10.64 8.31 -18.55
CA GLU A 449 -9.76 9.18 -19.34
C GLU A 449 -8.40 9.38 -18.64
N ARG A 450 -7.49 10.13 -19.29
CA ARG A 450 -6.28 10.63 -18.61
C ARG A 450 -6.67 11.52 -17.44
N LEU A 451 -5.98 11.33 -16.32
CA LEU A 451 -6.25 12.02 -15.06
C LEU A 451 -5.66 13.43 -15.05
N LEU A 452 -4.49 13.63 -15.67
CA LEU A 452 -3.86 14.95 -15.79
C LEU A 452 -3.78 15.39 -17.25
N ALA A 453 -3.82 16.71 -17.44
CA ALA A 453 -3.52 17.34 -18.73
C ALA A 453 -2.01 17.57 -18.87
N ASN A 454 -1.51 17.50 -20.11
CA ASN A 454 -0.11 17.79 -20.45
C ASN A 454 0.27 19.24 -20.23
#